data_AF-K9UKD2-F1
#
_entry.id   AF-K9UKD2-F1
#
_cell.length_a   1.000
_cell.length_b   1.000
_cell.length_c   1.000
_cell.angle_alpha   90.00
_cell.angle_beta   90.00
_cell.angle_gamma   90.00
#
_symmetry.space_group_name_H-M   'P 1'
#
loop_
_entity.id
_entity.type
_entity.pdbx_description
1 polymer ?
#
loop_
_entity_poly.entity_id
_entity_poly.type
_entity_poly.pdbx_seq_one_letter_code
_entity_poly.pdbx_strand_id
1 'polypeptide(L)'
;MVMNPAAAKENSVINNEPSDKTLEAMRHFSETYAKNTDTYFCVDLSVTAVVIKGLAKNKEELGSPLCPCRHYEDKEAEVKAAFWNCPCVPMRERKECHCMLFLTPDNDFAGNIQEIALEEVKAV
;
A
#
# COMPACT_ATOMS: atom_id res chain seq x y z
N MET A 1 20.29 50.28 12.64
CA MET A 1 19.18 49.59 13.32
C MET A 1 17.93 49.94 12.54
N VAL A 2 17.27 49.08 11.78
CA VAL A 2 17.12 47.63 11.84
C VAL A 2 16.85 47.10 10.43
N MET A 3 17.43 45.94 10.13
CA MET A 3 17.09 45.10 8.98
C MET A 3 15.67 44.56 9.14
N ASN A 4 14.91 44.43 8.05
CA ASN A 4 14.21 43.18 7.76
C ASN A 4 13.72 43.11 6.30
N PRO A 5 14.30 42.24 5.45
CA PRO A 5 13.64 41.77 4.23
C PRO A 5 12.89 40.48 4.56
N ALA A 6 11.55 40.52 4.62
CA ALA A 6 10.75 39.31 4.64
C ALA A 6 10.77 38.70 3.23
N ALA A 7 11.75 37.83 3.01
CA ALA A 7 11.88 37.00 1.82
C ALA A 7 10.70 36.03 1.71
N ALA A 8 10.37 35.74 0.45
CA ALA A 8 9.19 35.04 0.01
C ALA A 8 9.14 33.57 0.46
N LYS A 9 7.89 33.09 0.55
CA LYS A 9 7.47 31.71 0.85
C LYS A 9 8.23 30.67 0.03
N GLU A 10 8.86 29.73 0.73
CA GLU A 10 9.38 28.50 0.14
C GLU A 10 8.28 27.45 0.21
N ASN A 11 7.73 27.13 -0.95
CA ASN A 11 6.61 26.21 -1.14
C ASN A 11 7.16 24.78 -1.07
N SER A 12 7.07 24.12 0.08
CA SER A 12 7.50 22.73 0.21
C SER A 12 6.56 21.82 -0.57
N VAL A 13 7.00 21.40 -1.76
CA VAL A 13 6.37 20.30 -2.49
C VAL A 13 6.47 19.07 -1.59
N ILE A 14 5.35 18.66 -0.99
CA ILE A 14 5.26 17.37 -0.30
C ILE A 14 5.33 16.31 -1.41
N ASN A 15 6.49 15.68 -1.57
CA ASN A 15 6.62 14.50 -2.41
C ASN A 15 5.71 13.42 -1.83
N ASN A 16 4.57 13.21 -2.47
CA ASN A 16 3.46 12.38 -2.01
C ASN A 16 3.68 10.89 -2.30
N GLU A 17 4.92 10.52 -2.62
CA GLU A 17 5.34 9.17 -3.00
C GLU A 17 6.11 8.52 -1.86
N PRO A 18 5.85 7.22 -1.58
CA PRO A 18 6.61 6.49 -0.58
C PRO A 18 8.07 6.34 -1.00
N SER A 19 8.99 6.27 -0.04
CA SER A 19 10.40 5.99 -0.35
C SER A 19 10.57 4.62 -1.02
N ASP A 20 11.56 4.52 -1.91
CA ASP A 20 11.95 3.27 -2.57
C ASP A 20 12.14 2.10 -1.60
N LYS A 21 12.71 2.39 -0.42
CA LYS A 21 12.94 1.40 0.62
C LYS A 21 11.62 0.84 1.17
N THR A 22 10.65 1.70 1.45
CA THR A 22 9.34 1.26 1.96
C THR A 22 8.54 0.56 0.86
N LEU A 23 8.63 1.06 -0.37
CA LEU A 23 7.98 0.48 -1.51
C LEU A 23 8.48 -0.95 -1.77
N GLU A 24 9.80 -1.15 -1.78
CA GLU A 24 10.42 -2.47 -1.93
C GLU A 24 10.03 -3.42 -0.78
N ALA A 25 9.99 -2.90 0.46
CA ALA A 25 9.53 -3.69 1.60
C ALA A 25 8.07 -4.15 1.46
N MET A 26 7.17 -3.30 0.95
CA MET A 26 5.77 -3.65 0.71
C MET A 26 5.58 -4.56 -0.49
N ARG A 27 6.40 -4.41 -1.53
CA ARG A 27 6.46 -5.34 -2.67
C ARG A 27 6.82 -6.75 -2.19
N HIS A 28 7.95 -6.90 -1.50
CA HIS A 28 8.39 -8.18 -0.95
C HIS A 28 7.40 -8.80 0.05
N PHE A 29 6.80 -7.97 0.91
CA PHE A 29 5.72 -8.43 1.79
C PHE A 29 4.57 -9.04 0.99
N SER A 30 4.14 -8.36 -0.08
CA SER A 30 3.02 -8.81 -0.92
C SER A 30 3.36 -10.12 -1.64
N GLU A 31 4.55 -10.25 -2.22
CA GLU A 31 4.98 -11.49 -2.88
C GLU A 31 5.07 -12.66 -1.90
N THR A 32 5.69 -12.43 -0.74
CA THR A 32 5.85 -13.45 0.30
C THR A 32 4.49 -13.90 0.83
N TYR A 33 3.59 -12.95 1.10
CA TYR A 33 2.26 -13.25 1.61
C TYR A 33 1.43 -14.00 0.57
N ALA A 34 1.44 -13.56 -0.69
CA ALA A 34 0.75 -14.23 -1.79
C ALA A 34 1.16 -15.69 -1.93
N LYS A 35 2.47 -15.97 -1.91
CA LYS A 35 3.04 -17.33 -1.93
C LYS A 35 2.61 -18.16 -0.73
N ASN A 36 2.65 -17.57 0.48
CA ASN A 36 2.32 -18.28 1.72
C ASN A 36 0.83 -18.59 1.85
N THR A 37 -0.05 -17.76 1.28
CA THR A 37 -1.50 -17.94 1.37
C THR A 37 -2.13 -18.60 0.15
N ASP A 38 -1.34 -19.05 -0.82
CA ASP A 38 -1.83 -19.62 -2.08
C ASP A 38 -2.87 -18.70 -2.75
N THR A 39 -2.46 -17.44 -2.91
CA THR A 39 -3.23 -16.40 -3.58
C THR A 39 -2.39 -15.72 -4.65
N TYR A 40 -3.05 -15.12 -5.62
CA TYR A 40 -2.44 -14.52 -6.80
C TYR A 40 -2.78 -13.04 -6.89
N PHE A 41 -1.95 -12.31 -7.61
CA PHE A 41 -2.23 -10.91 -7.93
C PHE A 41 -3.33 -10.80 -8.99
N CYS A 42 -3.93 -9.62 -9.08
CA CYS A 42 -4.87 -9.29 -10.15
C CYS A 42 -4.22 -9.51 -11.53
N VAL A 43 -5.01 -9.97 -12.50
CA VAL A 43 -4.61 -10.08 -13.91
C VAL A 43 -4.14 -8.74 -14.48
N ASP A 44 -4.68 -7.64 -13.96
CA ASP A 44 -4.17 -6.29 -14.20
C ASP A 44 -3.21 -5.88 -13.08
N LEU A 45 -1.91 -5.93 -13.38
CA LEU A 45 -0.85 -5.58 -12.43
C LEU A 45 -0.85 -4.10 -12.01
N SER A 46 -1.51 -3.21 -12.75
CA SER A 46 -1.65 -1.81 -12.33
C SER A 46 -2.46 -1.69 -11.03
N VAL A 47 -3.45 -2.57 -10.82
CA VAL A 47 -4.22 -2.64 -9.57
C VAL A 47 -3.30 -3.04 -8.42
N THR A 48 -2.52 -4.10 -8.61
CA THR A 48 -1.53 -4.59 -7.65
C THR A 48 -0.53 -3.49 -7.28
N ALA A 49 0.03 -2.79 -8.28
CA ALA A 49 0.98 -1.71 -8.10
C ALA A 49 0.41 -0.54 -7.27
N VAL A 50 -0.80 -0.06 -7.61
CA VAL A 50 -1.47 1.04 -6.89
C VAL A 50 -1.72 0.68 -5.43
N VAL A 51 -2.15 -0.55 -5.15
CA VAL A 51 -2.40 -1.01 -3.78
C VAL A 51 -1.10 -1.10 -2.97
N ILE A 52 -0.02 -1.66 -3.54
CA ILE A 52 1.30 -1.72 -2.88
C ILE A 52 1.80 -0.32 -2.56
N LYS A 53 1.67 0.62 -3.50
CA LYS A 53 2.05 2.03 -3.31
C LYS A 53 1.24 2.69 -2.19
N GLY A 54 -0.07 2.45 -2.15
CA GLY A 54 -0.95 2.93 -1.07
C GLY A 54 -0.61 2.36 0.30
N LEU A 55 -0.30 1.06 0.39
CA LEU A 55 0.16 0.43 1.63
C LEU A 55 1.48 1.01 2.10
N ALA A 56 2.43 1.23 1.19
CA ALA A 56 3.72 1.84 1.49
C ALA A 56 3.55 3.27 2.03
N LYS A 57 2.70 4.07 1.39
CA LYS A 57 2.39 5.42 1.84
C LYS A 57 1.79 5.44 3.25
N ASN A 58 0.76 4.63 3.50
CA ASN A 58 0.16 4.54 4.83
C ASN A 58 1.16 4.05 5.89
N LYS A 59 2.11 3.18 5.50
CA LYS A 59 3.17 2.73 6.40
C LYS A 59 4.14 3.87 6.78
N GLU A 60 4.46 4.78 5.87
CA GLU A 60 5.32 5.93 6.19
C GLU A 60 4.59 6.99 7.00
N GLU A 61 3.33 7.28 6.66
CA GLU A 61 2.53 8.31 7.33
C GLU A 61 2.05 7.87 8.72
N LEU A 62 1.61 6.62 8.86
CA LEU A 62 0.93 6.11 10.06
C LEU A 62 1.76 5.07 10.84
N GLY A 63 2.91 4.66 10.30
CA GLY A 63 3.76 3.59 10.86
C GLY A 63 3.30 2.16 10.53
N SER A 64 2.05 1.98 10.07
CA SER A 64 1.47 0.67 9.73
C SER A 64 0.80 0.68 8.35
N PRO A 65 0.83 -0.43 7.61
CA PRO A 65 0.27 -0.52 6.26
C PRO A 65 -1.26 -0.64 6.31
N LEU A 66 -1.95 0.44 6.67
CA LEU A 66 -3.41 0.49 6.70
C LEU A 66 -3.96 0.27 5.28
N CYS A 67 -5.06 -0.50 5.14
CA CYS A 67 -5.65 -0.81 3.85
C CYS A 67 -6.04 0.48 3.06
N PRO A 68 -5.50 0.72 1.85
CA PRO A 68 -5.69 1.98 1.14
C PRO A 68 -7.03 2.09 0.40
N CYS A 69 -7.74 0.97 0.20
CA CYS A 69 -9.01 0.92 -0.55
C CYS A 69 -10.24 1.17 0.34
N ARG A 70 -10.06 1.77 1.53
CA ARG A 70 -11.17 2.12 2.44
C ARG A 70 -11.05 3.58 2.86
N HIS A 71 -12.21 4.18 3.14
CA HIS A 71 -12.30 5.45 3.84
C HIS A 71 -12.31 5.22 5.35
N TYR A 72 -11.64 6.11 6.10
CA TYR A 72 -11.57 6.08 7.55
C TYR A 72 -11.79 7.50 8.07
N GLU A 73 -12.61 7.63 9.11
CA GLU A 73 -12.82 8.90 9.81
C GLU A 73 -11.59 9.28 10.66
N ASP A 74 -11.00 8.29 11.34
CA ASP A 74 -9.78 8.43 12.17
C ASP A 74 -8.80 7.30 11.83
N LYS A 75 -7.76 7.63 11.06
CA LYS A 75 -6.78 6.64 10.60
C LYS A 75 -5.90 6.14 11.74
N GLU A 76 -5.57 7.00 12.69
CA GLU A 76 -4.71 6.72 13.83
C GLU A 76 -5.38 5.75 14.81
N ALA A 77 -6.69 5.90 15.03
CA ALA A 77 -7.48 4.96 15.82
C ALA A 77 -7.54 3.57 15.16
N GLU A 78 -7.76 3.52 13.83
CA GLU A 78 -7.84 2.26 13.08
C GLU A 78 -6.50 1.53 13.02
N VAL A 79 -5.39 2.27 12.87
CA VAL A 79 -4.04 1.69 12.95
C VAL A 79 -3.78 1.06 14.32
N LYS A 80 -4.23 1.70 15.41
CA LYS A 80 -4.13 1.16 16.78
C LYS A 80 -5.02 -0.07 16.97
N ALA A 81 -6.22 -0.08 16.40
CA ALA A 81 -7.13 -1.22 16.44
C ALA A 81 -6.62 -2.41 15.61
N ALA A 82 -5.77 -2.15 14.61
CA ALA A 82 -5.10 -3.13 13.75
C ALA A 82 -6.02 -4.07 12.96
N PHE A 83 -7.32 -3.79 12.90
CA PHE A 83 -8.27 -4.60 12.14
C PHE A 83 -8.00 -4.51 10.63
N TRP A 84 -7.70 -3.30 10.15
CA TRP A 84 -7.46 -2.99 8.74
C TRP A 84 -5.98 -2.84 8.37
N ASN A 85 -5.06 -3.10 9.31
CA ASN A 85 -3.64 -3.18 9.00
C ASN A 85 -3.38 -4.42 8.14
N CYS A 86 -2.72 -4.24 7.01
CA CYS A 86 -2.46 -5.33 6.06
C CYS A 86 -1.46 -6.34 6.66
N PRO A 87 -1.75 -7.66 6.64
CA PRO A 87 -2.97 -8.29 6.13
C PRO A 87 -4.15 -8.14 7.11
N CYS A 88 -5.26 -7.57 6.63
CA CYS A 88 -6.43 -7.26 7.45
C CYS A 88 -7.14 -8.53 7.96
N VAL A 89 -8.01 -8.37 8.96
CA VAL A 89 -8.75 -9.50 9.56
C VAL A 89 -9.50 -10.34 8.51
N PRO A 90 -10.28 -9.78 7.57
CA PRO A 90 -10.95 -10.57 6.53
C PRO A 90 -9.99 -11.40 5.66
N MET A 91 -8.82 -10.84 5.33
CA MET A 91 -7.80 -11.57 4.57
C MET A 91 -7.23 -12.74 5.38
N ARG A 92 -6.92 -12.52 6.67
CA ARG A 92 -6.33 -13.56 7.52
C ARG A 92 -7.29 -14.70 7.84
N GLU A 93 -8.57 -14.39 8.04
CA GLU A 93 -9.56 -15.38 8.47
C GLU A 93 -10.23 -16.10 7.30
N ARG A 94 -10.46 -15.40 6.18
CA ARG A 94 -11.30 -15.90 5.08
C ARG A 94 -10.69 -15.73 3.69
N LYS A 95 -9.46 -15.22 3.58
CA LYS A 95 -8.81 -14.85 2.30
C LYS A 95 -9.61 -13.85 1.47
N GLU A 96 -10.36 -12.97 2.14
CA GLU A 96 -11.13 -11.91 1.48
C GLU A 96 -10.32 -10.62 1.40
N CYS A 97 -9.79 -10.31 0.21
CA CYS A 97 -9.06 -9.07 -0.06
C CYS A 97 -9.86 -8.10 -0.95
N HIS A 98 -10.49 -7.09 -0.35
CA HIS A 98 -11.22 -6.06 -1.10
C HIS A 98 -10.35 -5.29 -2.10
N CYS A 99 -9.06 -5.13 -1.78
CA CYS A 99 -8.12 -4.40 -2.63
C CYS A 99 -7.73 -5.16 -3.90
N MET A 100 -8.16 -6.43 -4.04
CA MET A 100 -7.73 -7.32 -5.13
C MET A 100 -6.21 -7.55 -5.19
N LEU A 101 -5.51 -7.37 -4.06
CA LEU A 101 -4.09 -7.68 -3.94
C LEU A 101 -3.84 -9.17 -3.73
N PHE A 102 -4.71 -9.85 -2.98
CA PHE A 102 -4.59 -11.29 -2.73
C PHE A 102 -5.88 -11.97 -3.16
N LEU A 103 -5.88 -12.54 -4.35
CA LEU A 103 -7.03 -13.21 -4.94
C LEU A 103 -6.86 -14.72 -4.86
N THR A 104 -7.91 -15.44 -4.50
CA THR A 104 -7.92 -16.89 -4.55
C THR A 104 -7.91 -17.38 -6.01
N PRO A 105 -7.38 -18.57 -6.32
CA PRO A 105 -7.26 -19.05 -7.70
C PRO A 105 -8.59 -19.23 -8.45
N ASP A 106 -9.71 -19.28 -7.73
CA ASP A 106 -11.07 -19.33 -8.26
C ASP A 106 -11.70 -17.96 -8.54
N ASN A 107 -11.01 -16.86 -8.22
CA ASN A 107 -11.48 -15.51 -8.51
C ASN A 107 -11.31 -15.18 -10.01
N ASP A 108 -12.36 -14.64 -10.65
CA ASP A 108 -12.36 -14.30 -12.07
C ASP A 108 -11.26 -13.30 -12.49
N PHE A 109 -10.75 -12.50 -11.55
CA PHE A 109 -9.69 -11.52 -11.78
C PHE A 109 -8.32 -12.00 -11.31
N ALA A 110 -8.21 -13.20 -10.76
CA ALA A 110 -6.91 -13.76 -10.38
C ALA A 110 -6.09 -14.04 -11.64
N GLY A 111 -4.87 -13.48 -11.68
CA GLY A 111 -3.84 -13.92 -12.58
C GLY A 111 -3.22 -15.24 -12.10
N ASN A 112 -2.06 -15.56 -12.67
CA ASN A 112 -1.23 -16.71 -12.27
C ASN A 112 0.12 -16.28 -11.66
N ILE A 113 0.26 -14.99 -11.33
CA ILE A 113 1.49 -14.37 -10.87
C ILE A 113 1.41 -14.02 -9.38
N GLN A 114 2.53 -14.20 -8.70
CA GLN A 114 2.74 -13.90 -7.28
C GLN A 114 4.00 -13.03 -7.08
N GLU A 115 4.50 -12.46 -8.17
CA GLU A 115 5.69 -11.63 -8.26
C GLU A 115 5.36 -10.41 -9.12
N ILE A 116 5.95 -9.27 -8.78
CA ILE A 116 5.79 -8.01 -9.51
C ILE A 116 7.10 -7.25 -9.47
N ALA A 117 7.54 -6.71 -10.60
CA ALA A 117 8.81 -5.97 -10.64
C ALA A 117 8.68 -4.63 -9.90
N LEU A 118 9.76 -4.16 -9.27
CA LEU A 118 9.73 -2.86 -8.58
C LEU A 118 9.42 -1.71 -9.56
N GLU A 119 9.89 -1.83 -10.79
CA GLU A 119 9.67 -0.89 -11.88
C GLU A 119 8.18 -0.78 -12.22
N GLU A 120 7.43 -1.88 -12.20
CA GLU A 120 5.98 -1.88 -12.42
C GLU A 120 5.25 -1.16 -11.28
N VAL A 121 5.70 -1.37 -10.04
CA VAL A 121 5.14 -0.68 -8.87
C VAL A 121 5.41 0.83 -8.93
N LYS A 122 6.55 1.25 -9.50
CA LYS A 122 6.93 2.66 -9.65
C LYS A 122 6.28 3.34 -10.86
N ALA A 123 5.79 2.58 -11.84
CA ALA A 123 5.25 3.11 -13.08
C ALA A 123 3.82 3.67 -12.96
N VAL A 124 3.15 3.44 -11.82
CA VAL A 124 1.77 3.91 -11.54
C VAL A 124 1.72 5.21 -10.74
#